data_AF-A0A1S1LGQ4-F1
#
_entry.id   AF-A0A1S1LGQ4-F1
#
_cell.length_a   1.000
_cell.length_b   1.000
_cell.length_c   1.000
_cell.angle_alpha   90.00
_cell.angle_beta   90.00
_cell.angle_gamma   90.00
#
_symmetry.space_group_name_H-M   'P 1'
#
loop_
_entity.id
_entity.type
_entity.pdbx_description
1 polymer ?
#
loop_
_entity_poly.entity_id
_entity_poly.type
_entity_poly.pdbx_seq_one_letter_code
_entity_poly.pdbx_strand_id
1 'polypeptide(L)'
;MRYLSASGFVLDDVFITELYPRVFHPDKDTDRLQITWTINIKPLAVDEILWKAFLPDVKMGPQMRINRRVNGAFTVRPLRIDTGSMQITAASEPDWEPVLDHFDRVRADFIATYPTAADYVTALSERAHGIASGQDLTRSVTALIAAGRSADAARVADEAIADGQSGGMSSTVDVLKYLAAYAKGPQAYSAFQTTLIPTHDYKVLDESRSSSSIGLCREHHPSSMRRMLAEMDGTDAWGIVVSVRPPSGQPEDFSNLRYLQAAGSAEAMVIELCQSGGAEMGAVSVRSVVGHPHGGAAEQNVEIVLPHGVETIAPHEVFEAAEAADMFESFYRADTIGEGYVLRAVEGYTSGGGHVRP
;
A
#
# COMPACT_ATOMS: atom_id res chain seq x y z
N MET A 1 -28.20 22.32 5.41
CA MET A 1 -26.84 21.84 5.09
C MET A 1 -25.95 21.88 6.34
N ARG A 2 -24.99 20.95 6.50
CA ARG A 2 -23.94 20.96 7.53
C ARG A 2 -22.58 21.20 6.88
N TYR A 3 -21.59 21.64 7.65
CA TYR A 3 -20.24 21.94 7.14
C TYR A 3 -19.17 21.19 7.91
N LEU A 4 -18.17 20.72 7.18
CA LEU A 4 -16.95 20.17 7.76
C LEU A 4 -15.75 20.63 6.91
N SER A 5 -14.86 21.43 7.50
CA SER A 5 -13.77 22.11 6.79
C SER A 5 -14.30 22.95 5.62
N ALA A 6 -13.82 22.74 4.39
CA ALA A 6 -14.21 23.50 3.19
C ALA A 6 -15.39 22.89 2.42
N SER A 7 -16.05 21.86 2.96
CA SER A 7 -17.11 21.11 2.28
C SER A 7 -18.46 21.27 2.98
N GLY A 8 -19.49 21.60 2.22
CA GLY A 8 -20.88 21.51 2.65
C GLY A 8 -21.44 20.11 2.38
N PHE A 9 -22.29 19.58 3.25
CA PHE A 9 -22.92 18.29 3.01
C PHE A 9 -24.34 18.19 3.58
N VAL A 10 -25.12 17.28 3.00
CA VAL A 10 -26.43 16.86 3.51
C VAL A 10 -26.40 15.35 3.70
N LEU A 11 -26.93 14.92 4.85
CA LEU A 11 -27.09 13.52 5.20
C LEU A 11 -28.57 13.16 5.08
N ASP A 12 -28.85 12.19 4.22
CA ASP A 12 -30.13 11.55 4.02
C ASP A 12 -30.18 10.19 4.71
N ASP A 13 -31.32 9.51 4.65
CA ASP A 13 -31.47 8.15 5.18
C ASP A 13 -30.52 7.16 4.48
N VAL A 14 -30.35 7.32 3.17
CA VAL A 14 -29.54 6.41 2.33
C VAL A 14 -28.21 7.04 1.91
N PHE A 15 -28.17 8.35 1.67
CA PHE A 15 -27.07 9.02 0.99
C PHE A 15 -26.38 10.08 1.83
N ILE A 16 -25.12 10.36 1.50
CA ILE A 16 -24.46 11.63 1.81
C ILE A 16 -24.17 12.33 0.49
N THR A 17 -24.58 13.60 0.40
CA THR A 17 -24.30 14.46 -0.75
C THR A 17 -23.42 15.61 -0.31
N GLU A 18 -22.34 15.85 -1.04
CA GLU A 18 -21.30 16.83 -0.73
C GLU A 18 -21.26 17.92 -1.81
N LEU A 19 -21.16 19.17 -1.36
CA LEU A 19 -20.89 20.35 -2.15
C LEU A 19 -19.45 20.79 -1.90
N TYR A 20 -18.64 20.78 -2.95
CA TYR A 20 -17.25 21.23 -2.89
C TYR A 20 -17.04 22.49 -3.75
N PRO A 21 -17.16 23.69 -3.17
CA PRO A 21 -16.91 24.93 -3.88
C PRO A 21 -15.41 25.27 -3.92
N ARG A 22 -14.98 25.92 -5.01
CA ARG A 22 -13.65 26.48 -5.20
C ARG A 22 -13.78 27.89 -5.73
N VAL A 23 -13.07 28.83 -5.11
CA VAL A 23 -13.04 30.24 -5.49
C VAL A 23 -11.64 30.59 -5.96
N PHE A 24 -11.51 31.20 -7.14
CA PHE A 24 -10.23 31.65 -7.67
C PHE A 24 -10.40 32.87 -8.58
N HIS A 25 -9.31 33.61 -8.79
CA HIS A 25 -9.25 34.69 -9.76
C HIS A 25 -8.97 34.12 -11.16
N PRO A 26 -9.93 34.16 -12.10
CA PRO A 26 -9.69 33.69 -13.46
C PRO A 26 -8.66 34.62 -14.13
N ASP A 27 -7.75 34.04 -14.93
CA ASP A 27 -6.76 34.80 -15.72
C ASP A 27 -5.89 35.78 -14.91
N LYS A 28 -5.76 35.55 -13.59
CA LYS A 28 -5.10 36.46 -12.63
C LYS A 28 -5.76 37.84 -12.50
N ASP A 29 -7.01 37.97 -12.93
CA ASP A 29 -7.82 39.18 -12.78
C ASP A 29 -8.27 39.32 -11.32
N THR A 30 -7.71 40.30 -10.61
CA THR A 30 -7.99 40.54 -9.19
C THR A 30 -9.38 41.10 -8.93
N ASP A 31 -10.06 41.63 -9.96
CA ASP A 31 -11.38 42.25 -9.83
C ASP A 31 -12.52 41.25 -10.04
N ARG A 32 -12.19 40.03 -10.46
CA ARG A 32 -13.15 38.95 -10.73
C ARG A 32 -12.86 37.72 -9.87
N LEU A 33 -13.93 37.11 -9.37
CA LEU A 33 -13.88 35.79 -8.75
C LEU A 33 -14.71 34.82 -9.58
N GLN A 34 -14.14 33.67 -9.87
CA GLN A 34 -14.86 32.53 -10.40
C GLN A 34 -15.07 31.53 -9.27
N ILE A 35 -16.34 31.23 -8.99
CA ILE A 35 -16.75 30.17 -8.09
C ILE A 35 -17.13 28.99 -8.95
N THR A 36 -16.48 27.85 -8.74
CA THR A 36 -16.84 26.58 -9.35
C THR A 36 -17.21 25.61 -8.24
N TRP A 37 -18.17 24.73 -8.48
CA TRP A 37 -18.52 23.71 -7.49
C TRP A 37 -18.73 22.36 -8.13
N THR A 38 -18.56 21.33 -7.32
CA THR A 38 -18.85 19.94 -7.66
C THR A 38 -19.84 19.38 -6.66
N ILE A 39 -20.84 18.67 -7.16
CA ILE A 39 -21.83 17.96 -6.36
C ILE A 39 -21.51 16.48 -6.47
N ASN A 40 -21.22 15.84 -5.33
CA ASN A 40 -20.91 14.41 -5.28
C ASN A 40 -21.87 13.68 -4.33
N ILE A 41 -22.18 12.42 -4.63
CA ILE A 41 -23.08 11.60 -3.81
C ILE A 41 -22.57 10.16 -3.67
N LYS A 42 -22.80 9.57 -2.50
CA LYS A 42 -22.59 8.14 -2.25
C LYS A 42 -23.57 7.61 -1.20
N PRO A 43 -23.94 6.31 -1.25
CA PRO A 43 -24.70 5.69 -0.17
C PRO A 43 -23.89 5.67 1.13
N LEU A 44 -24.54 5.81 2.28
CA LEU A 44 -23.87 5.69 3.58
C LEU A 44 -23.27 4.28 3.77
N ALA A 45 -23.90 3.26 3.20
CA ALA A 45 -23.50 1.87 3.34
C ALA A 45 -22.09 1.58 2.77
N VAL A 46 -21.65 2.27 1.72
CA VAL A 46 -20.37 1.94 1.06
C VAL A 46 -19.16 2.17 1.97
N ASP A 47 -19.16 3.25 2.77
CA ASP A 47 -18.10 3.47 3.76
C ASP A 47 -18.22 2.52 4.95
N GLU A 48 -19.44 2.14 5.38
CA GLU A 48 -19.60 1.16 6.47
C GLU A 48 -19.02 -0.20 6.06
N ILE A 49 -19.22 -0.62 4.81
CA ILE A 49 -18.64 -1.85 4.26
C ILE A 49 -17.13 -1.73 4.24
N LEU A 50 -16.59 -0.61 3.74
CA LEU A 50 -15.15 -0.38 3.72
C LEU A 50 -14.56 -0.46 5.13
N TRP A 51 -15.15 0.22 6.11
CA TRP A 51 -14.64 0.19 7.48
C TRP A 51 -14.79 -1.17 8.15
N LYS A 52 -15.88 -1.91 7.89
CA LYS A 52 -16.01 -3.29 8.41
C LYS A 52 -14.98 -4.23 7.81
N ALA A 53 -14.63 -4.04 6.53
CA ALA A 53 -13.63 -4.85 5.85
C ALA A 53 -12.19 -4.51 6.26
N PHE A 54 -11.90 -3.27 6.67
CA PHE A 54 -10.53 -2.80 6.96
C PHE A 54 -10.22 -2.57 8.43
N LEU A 55 -11.22 -2.15 9.18
CA LEU A 55 -11.12 -1.70 10.56
C LEU A 55 -12.17 -2.43 11.41
N PRO A 56 -12.26 -3.78 11.35
CA PRO A 56 -13.33 -4.54 12.00
C PRO A 56 -13.40 -4.30 13.51
N ASP A 57 -12.26 -4.02 14.14
CA ASP A 57 -12.14 -3.83 15.59
C ASP A 57 -12.31 -2.37 16.03
N VAL A 58 -12.36 -1.42 15.08
CA VAL A 58 -12.45 0.01 15.41
C VAL A 58 -13.90 0.40 15.68
N LYS A 59 -14.20 0.69 16.95
CA LYS A 59 -15.49 1.26 17.35
C LYS A 59 -15.56 2.75 17.00
N MET A 60 -16.27 3.09 15.93
CA MET A 60 -16.47 4.49 15.51
C MET A 60 -17.77 5.07 16.04
N GLY A 61 -17.66 6.12 16.87
CA GLY A 61 -18.83 6.91 17.29
C GLY A 61 -19.43 7.76 16.15
N PRO A 62 -20.64 8.32 16.33
CA PRO A 62 -21.36 9.03 15.27
C PRO A 62 -20.58 10.19 14.63
N GLN A 63 -19.93 11.03 15.44
CA GLN A 63 -19.14 12.16 14.93
C GLN A 63 -17.90 11.70 14.14
N MET A 64 -17.24 10.64 14.60
CA MET A 64 -16.07 10.07 13.92
C MET A 64 -16.45 9.52 12.55
N ARG A 65 -17.62 8.86 12.44
CA ARG A 65 -18.15 8.38 11.15
C ARG A 65 -18.40 9.53 10.18
N ILE A 66 -19.07 10.60 10.62
CA ILE A 66 -19.30 11.78 9.78
C ILE A 66 -17.97 12.38 9.32
N ASN A 67 -17.02 12.60 10.24
CA ASN A 67 -15.73 13.18 9.90
C ASN A 67 -14.97 12.35 8.86
N ARG A 68 -15.00 11.01 8.99
CA ARG A 68 -14.32 10.12 8.04
C ARG A 68 -14.99 10.05 6.68
N ARG A 69 -16.31 10.19 6.59
CA ARG A 69 -17.05 10.17 5.31
C ARG A 69 -16.70 11.35 4.43
N VAL A 70 -16.50 12.51 5.04
CA VAL A 70 -16.33 13.80 4.34
C VAL A 70 -14.84 14.12 4.15
N ASN A 71 -14.00 13.91 5.16
CA ASN A 71 -12.58 14.32 5.15
C ASN A 71 -11.59 13.19 5.47
N GLY A 72 -12.05 11.93 5.52
CA GLY A 72 -11.20 10.80 5.90
C GLY A 72 -10.35 10.27 4.75
N ALA A 73 -9.12 9.83 5.06
CA ALA A 73 -8.28 9.07 4.13
C ALA A 73 -8.82 7.66 3.81
N PHE A 74 -9.75 7.15 4.64
CA PHE A 74 -10.39 5.84 4.50
C PHE A 74 -11.88 6.01 4.17
N THR A 75 -12.16 6.44 2.94
CA THR A 75 -13.52 6.64 2.45
C THR A 75 -13.63 6.25 0.98
N VAL A 76 -14.82 5.77 0.60
CA VAL A 76 -15.15 5.54 -0.80
C VAL A 76 -15.35 6.89 -1.47
N ARG A 77 -14.66 7.10 -2.59
CA ARG A 77 -14.82 8.32 -3.38
C ARG A 77 -16.27 8.42 -3.90
N PRO A 78 -16.97 9.53 -3.64
CA PRO A 78 -18.35 9.66 -4.11
C PRO A 78 -18.45 9.78 -5.63
N LEU A 79 -19.62 9.49 -6.17
CA LEU A 79 -19.95 9.70 -7.58
C LEU A 79 -20.20 11.20 -7.80
N ARG A 80 -19.50 11.79 -8.76
CA ARG A 80 -19.82 13.15 -9.22
C ARG A 80 -21.13 13.12 -9.99
N ILE A 81 -22.12 13.88 -9.54
CA ILE A 81 -23.44 13.92 -10.18
C ILE A 81 -23.67 15.18 -11.00
N ASP A 82 -23.05 16.30 -10.63
CA ASP A 82 -23.10 17.54 -11.40
C ASP A 82 -21.95 18.50 -11.01
N THR A 83 -21.75 19.54 -11.82
CA THR A 83 -20.83 20.66 -11.58
C THR A 83 -21.48 21.97 -12.00
N GLY A 84 -21.15 23.06 -11.31
CA GLY A 84 -21.57 24.39 -11.72
C GLY A 84 -20.47 25.42 -11.61
N SER A 85 -20.71 26.59 -12.18
CA SER A 85 -19.84 27.74 -12.01
C SER A 85 -20.62 29.04 -12.10
N MET A 86 -20.15 30.05 -11.38
CA MET A 86 -20.64 31.42 -11.45
C MET A 86 -19.46 32.39 -11.34
N GLN A 87 -19.64 33.59 -11.89
CA GLN A 87 -18.67 34.66 -11.79
C GLN A 87 -19.27 35.83 -11.02
N ILE A 88 -18.47 36.41 -10.14
CA ILE A 88 -18.84 37.58 -9.34
C ILE A 88 -17.69 38.57 -9.33
N THR A 89 -17.99 39.81 -8.95
CA THR A 89 -16.96 40.83 -8.72
C THR A 89 -16.25 40.55 -7.40
N ALA A 90 -14.94 40.74 -7.33
CA ALA A 90 -14.17 40.51 -6.11
C ALA A 90 -14.55 41.45 -4.95
N ALA A 91 -15.12 42.62 -5.29
CA ALA A 91 -15.60 43.60 -4.32
C ALA A 91 -16.98 43.27 -3.71
N SER A 92 -17.71 42.28 -4.25
CA SER A 92 -19.03 41.86 -3.74
C SER A 92 -18.93 40.63 -2.86
N GLU A 93 -19.72 40.58 -1.80
CA GLU A 93 -19.95 39.34 -1.05
C GLU A 93 -20.64 38.30 -1.97
N PRO A 94 -20.14 37.06 -2.04
CA PRO A 94 -20.77 36.04 -2.88
C PRO A 94 -22.19 35.72 -2.41
N ASP A 95 -23.15 35.82 -3.32
CA ASP A 95 -24.48 35.23 -3.10
C ASP A 95 -24.41 33.72 -3.34
N TRP A 96 -24.57 32.96 -2.26
CA TRP A 96 -24.54 31.50 -2.28
C TRP A 96 -25.91 30.87 -2.54
N GLU A 97 -27.01 31.62 -2.50
CA GLU A 97 -28.37 31.09 -2.66
C GLU A 97 -28.53 30.32 -3.99
N PRO A 98 -28.07 30.82 -5.16
CA PRO A 98 -28.16 30.07 -6.41
C PRO A 98 -27.37 28.76 -6.41
N VAL A 99 -26.23 28.71 -5.70
CA VAL A 99 -25.38 27.53 -5.59
C VAL A 99 -26.05 26.48 -4.71
N LEU A 100 -26.63 26.89 -3.58
CA LEU A 100 -27.33 26.02 -2.65
C LEU A 100 -28.63 25.48 -3.27
N ASP A 101 -29.37 26.33 -3.99
CA ASP A 101 -30.57 25.93 -4.74
C ASP A 101 -30.25 24.92 -5.85
N HIS A 102 -29.15 25.13 -6.58
CA HIS A 102 -28.67 24.16 -7.58
C HIS A 102 -28.30 22.84 -6.92
N PHE A 103 -27.58 22.89 -5.80
CA PHE A 103 -27.22 21.71 -5.02
C PHE A 103 -28.46 20.91 -4.57
N ASP A 104 -29.45 21.57 -3.96
CA ASP A 104 -30.63 20.90 -3.43
C ASP A 104 -31.50 20.29 -4.53
N ARG A 105 -31.66 20.98 -5.68
CA ARG A 105 -32.35 20.43 -6.86
C ARG A 105 -31.66 19.18 -7.39
N VAL A 106 -30.36 19.25 -7.69
CA VAL A 106 -29.60 18.12 -8.24
C VAL A 106 -29.61 16.92 -7.30
N ARG A 107 -29.44 17.17 -6.00
CA ARG A 107 -29.52 16.12 -4.97
C ARG A 107 -30.91 15.47 -4.96
N ALA A 108 -31.98 16.27 -4.93
CA ALA A 108 -33.34 15.77 -4.87
C ALA A 108 -33.69 14.95 -6.13
N ASP A 109 -33.32 15.43 -7.31
CA ASP A 109 -33.55 14.75 -8.58
C ASP A 109 -32.81 13.41 -8.64
N PHE A 110 -31.56 13.37 -8.16
CA PHE A 110 -30.79 12.13 -8.09
C PHE A 110 -31.44 11.12 -7.14
N ILE A 111 -31.83 11.53 -5.93
CA ILE A 111 -32.44 10.63 -4.94
C ILE A 111 -33.82 10.16 -5.40
N ALA A 112 -34.59 11.01 -6.07
CA ALA A 112 -35.89 10.63 -6.64
C ALA A 112 -35.73 9.57 -7.74
N THR A 113 -34.66 9.63 -8.52
CA THR A 113 -34.36 8.66 -9.58
C THR A 113 -33.74 7.37 -9.04
N TYR A 114 -32.86 7.48 -8.04
CA TYR A 114 -32.09 6.39 -7.45
C TYR A 114 -32.27 6.34 -5.92
N PRO A 115 -33.45 5.93 -5.41
CA PRO A 115 -33.78 6.05 -4.00
C PRO A 115 -33.00 5.07 -3.10
N THR A 116 -32.49 3.96 -3.64
CA THR A 116 -31.81 2.93 -2.85
C THR A 116 -30.34 2.74 -3.20
N ALA A 117 -29.60 2.03 -2.34
CA ALA A 117 -28.23 1.61 -2.64
C ALA A 117 -28.16 0.65 -3.85
N ALA A 118 -29.22 -0.10 -4.15
CA ALA A 118 -29.29 -0.94 -5.34
C ALA A 118 -29.43 -0.09 -6.61
N ASP A 119 -30.28 0.94 -6.57
CA ASP A 119 -30.45 1.87 -7.70
C ASP A 119 -29.17 2.67 -7.98
N TYR A 120 -28.38 2.96 -6.94
CA TYR A 120 -27.06 3.57 -7.09
C TYR A 120 -26.11 2.75 -7.98
N VAL A 121 -26.19 1.41 -7.96
CA VAL A 121 -25.38 0.56 -8.85
C VAL A 121 -25.78 0.77 -10.32
N THR A 122 -27.07 0.98 -10.60
CA THR A 122 -27.55 1.35 -11.92
C THR A 122 -26.98 2.71 -12.34
N ALA A 123 -27.04 3.71 -11.45
CA ALA A 123 -26.48 5.04 -11.71
C ALA A 123 -24.97 5.01 -12.01
N LEU A 124 -24.21 4.12 -11.35
CA LEU A 124 -22.78 3.91 -11.65
C LEU A 124 -22.58 3.35 -13.06
N SER A 125 -23.42 2.41 -13.48
CA SER A 125 -23.30 1.74 -14.79
C SER A 125 -23.61 2.70 -15.94
N GLU A 126 -24.63 3.54 -15.78
CA GLU A 126 -25.00 4.53 -16.79
C GLU A 126 -23.95 5.64 -16.98
N ARG A 127 -23.20 5.94 -15.91
CA ARG A 127 -22.22 7.03 -15.88
C ARG A 127 -20.77 6.53 -16.01
N ALA A 128 -20.56 5.23 -16.20
CA ALA A 128 -19.23 4.67 -16.38
C ALA A 128 -18.72 5.03 -17.78
N HIS A 129 -17.71 5.91 -17.86
CA HIS A 129 -17.10 6.31 -19.13
C HIS A 129 -15.57 6.15 -19.03
N GLY A 130 -14.99 5.34 -19.92
CA GLY A 130 -13.54 5.08 -19.98
C GLY A 130 -13.06 3.95 -19.06
N ILE A 131 -11.74 3.83 -18.93
CA ILE A 131 -11.09 2.83 -18.07
C ILE A 131 -11.32 3.23 -16.60
N ALA A 132 -11.90 2.33 -15.82
CA ALA A 132 -12.18 2.57 -14.41
C ALA A 132 -10.88 2.80 -13.63
N SER A 133 -10.80 3.91 -12.89
CA SER A 133 -9.69 4.10 -11.95
C SER A 133 -9.83 3.15 -10.75
N GLY A 134 -8.75 2.91 -10.00
CA GLY A 134 -8.81 2.11 -8.77
C GLY A 134 -9.84 2.62 -7.75
N GLN A 135 -10.12 3.92 -7.74
CA GLN A 135 -11.16 4.53 -6.92
C GLN A 135 -12.56 4.20 -7.42
N ASP A 136 -12.76 4.11 -8.73
CA ASP A 136 -14.03 3.71 -9.34
C ASP A 136 -14.31 2.21 -9.11
N LEU A 137 -13.27 1.37 -9.16
CA LEU A 137 -13.36 -0.04 -8.81
C LEU A 137 -13.79 -0.22 -7.34
N THR A 138 -13.12 0.47 -6.42
CA THR A 138 -13.46 0.45 -4.99
C THR A 138 -14.92 0.87 -4.75
N ARG A 139 -15.36 1.95 -5.43
CA ARG A 139 -16.76 2.42 -5.37
C ARG A 139 -17.74 1.38 -5.90
N SER A 140 -17.43 0.76 -7.03
CA SER A 140 -18.30 -0.22 -7.67
C SER A 140 -18.45 -1.49 -6.83
N VAL A 141 -17.35 -2.03 -6.30
CA VAL A 141 -17.36 -3.23 -5.46
C VAL A 141 -18.13 -2.98 -4.16
N THR A 142 -17.88 -1.86 -3.47
CA THR A 142 -18.61 -1.52 -2.24
C THR A 142 -20.09 -1.23 -2.48
N ALA A 143 -20.45 -0.63 -3.62
CA ALA A 143 -21.84 -0.42 -4.01
C ALA A 143 -22.57 -1.75 -4.30
N LEU A 144 -21.91 -2.70 -4.97
CA LEU A 144 -22.48 -4.04 -5.21
C LEU A 144 -22.74 -4.78 -3.89
N ILE A 145 -21.81 -4.73 -2.92
CA ILE A 145 -22.02 -5.31 -1.59
C ILE A 145 -23.21 -4.61 -0.88
N ALA A 146 -23.28 -3.27 -0.95
CA ALA A 146 -24.39 -2.51 -0.35
C ALA A 146 -25.76 -2.84 -0.97
N ALA A 147 -25.78 -3.20 -2.24
CA ALA A 147 -26.96 -3.66 -2.97
C ALA A 147 -27.33 -5.13 -2.71
N GLY A 148 -26.60 -5.84 -1.85
CA GLY A 148 -26.79 -7.28 -1.61
C GLY A 148 -26.27 -8.19 -2.74
N ARG A 149 -25.48 -7.65 -3.67
CA ARG A 149 -24.91 -8.37 -4.82
C ARG A 149 -23.47 -8.82 -4.56
N SER A 150 -23.25 -9.46 -3.41
CA SER A 150 -21.89 -9.79 -2.95
C SER A 150 -21.14 -10.74 -3.90
N ALA A 151 -21.84 -11.66 -4.58
CA ALA A 151 -21.21 -12.54 -5.57
C ALA A 151 -20.66 -11.75 -6.77
N ASP A 152 -21.41 -10.77 -7.26
CA ASP A 152 -20.95 -9.88 -8.34
C ASP A 152 -19.78 -9.00 -7.87
N ALA A 153 -19.85 -8.49 -6.63
CA ALA A 153 -18.78 -7.69 -6.05
C ALA A 153 -17.46 -8.48 -5.95
N ALA A 154 -17.53 -9.74 -5.49
CA ALA A 154 -16.38 -10.63 -5.42
C ALA A 154 -15.79 -10.88 -6.81
N ARG A 155 -16.63 -11.18 -7.80
CA ARG A 155 -16.20 -11.44 -9.18
C ARG A 155 -15.50 -10.21 -9.79
N VAL A 156 -16.11 -9.03 -9.68
CA VAL A 156 -15.51 -7.77 -10.20
C VAL A 156 -14.17 -7.46 -9.54
N ALA A 157 -14.06 -7.68 -8.22
CA ALA A 157 -12.81 -7.47 -7.51
C ALA A 157 -11.73 -8.50 -7.93
N ASP A 158 -12.08 -9.78 -8.05
CA ASP A 158 -11.15 -10.84 -8.47
C ASP A 158 -10.66 -10.64 -9.91
N GLU A 159 -11.54 -10.27 -10.83
CA GLU A 159 -11.19 -9.95 -12.23
C GLU A 159 -10.20 -8.78 -12.28
N ALA A 160 -10.49 -7.69 -11.57
CA ALA A 160 -9.59 -6.53 -11.49
C ALA A 160 -8.22 -6.90 -10.89
N ILE A 161 -8.18 -7.72 -9.83
CA ILE A 161 -6.93 -8.19 -9.22
C ILE A 161 -6.13 -9.05 -10.21
N ALA A 162 -6.80 -9.94 -10.95
CA ALA A 162 -6.17 -10.80 -11.95
C ALA A 162 -5.57 -9.98 -13.12
N ASP A 163 -6.21 -8.88 -13.48
CA ASP A 163 -5.74 -7.93 -14.48
C ASP A 163 -4.62 -6.99 -13.96
N GLY A 164 -4.15 -7.19 -12.72
CA GLY A 164 -3.11 -6.38 -12.09
C GLY A 164 -3.58 -4.99 -11.67
N GLN A 165 -4.89 -4.75 -11.63
CA GLN A 165 -5.46 -3.49 -11.16
C GLN A 165 -5.48 -3.44 -9.63
N SER A 166 -5.35 -2.23 -9.12
CA SER A 166 -5.36 -1.94 -7.70
C SER A 166 -6.49 -1.00 -7.31
N GLY A 167 -6.93 -1.09 -6.06
CA GLY A 167 -7.89 -0.12 -5.54
C GLY A 167 -7.23 1.23 -5.21
N GLY A 168 -8.06 2.25 -5.02
CA GLY A 168 -7.60 3.64 -4.91
C GLY A 168 -7.00 4.04 -3.55
N MET A 169 -6.76 3.11 -2.64
CA MET A 169 -6.30 3.39 -1.27
C MET A 169 -4.94 2.74 -0.99
N SER A 170 -4.07 3.49 -0.33
CA SER A 170 -2.76 3.01 0.11
C SER A 170 -2.90 2.21 1.41
N SER A 171 -2.56 0.93 1.35
CA SER A 171 -2.45 0.02 2.49
C SER A 171 -1.40 -1.06 2.19
N THR A 172 -0.94 -1.78 3.22
CA THR A 172 0.04 -2.87 3.08
C THR A 172 -0.43 -3.98 2.14
N VAL A 173 -1.75 -4.16 2.04
CA VAL A 173 -2.40 -5.08 1.12
C VAL A 173 -3.50 -4.33 0.37
N ASP A 174 -3.67 -4.61 -0.92
CA ASP A 174 -4.65 -3.95 -1.78
C ASP A 174 -6.08 -4.02 -1.24
N VAL A 175 -6.81 -2.91 -1.26
CA VAL A 175 -8.23 -2.83 -0.86
C VAL A 175 -9.16 -3.74 -1.64
N LEU A 176 -8.91 -3.98 -2.91
CA LEU A 176 -9.73 -4.92 -3.69
C LEU A 176 -9.62 -6.33 -3.11
N LYS A 177 -8.47 -6.74 -2.58
CA LYS A 177 -8.30 -8.06 -1.95
C LYS A 177 -9.14 -8.20 -0.68
N TYR A 178 -9.13 -7.17 0.19
CA TYR A 178 -10.01 -7.13 1.36
C TYR A 178 -11.48 -7.20 0.97
N LEU A 179 -11.89 -6.38 0.00
CA LEU A 179 -13.30 -6.31 -0.43
C LEU A 179 -13.74 -7.60 -1.13
N ALA A 180 -12.89 -8.22 -1.93
CA ALA A 180 -13.16 -9.52 -2.54
C ALA A 180 -13.38 -10.60 -1.47
N ALA A 181 -12.48 -10.70 -0.50
CA ALA A 181 -12.61 -11.66 0.60
C ALA A 181 -13.85 -11.38 1.46
N TYR A 182 -14.14 -10.11 1.76
CA TYR A 182 -15.31 -9.69 2.52
C TYR A 182 -16.61 -10.03 1.78
N ALA A 183 -16.66 -9.79 0.47
CA ALA A 183 -17.82 -10.09 -0.37
C ALA A 183 -18.09 -11.60 -0.49
N LYS A 184 -17.05 -12.45 -0.46
CA LYS A 184 -17.17 -13.92 -0.44
C LYS A 184 -17.72 -14.48 0.88
N GLY A 185 -17.81 -13.66 1.92
CA GLY A 185 -18.42 -13.99 3.19
C GLY A 185 -17.44 -14.36 4.31
N PRO A 186 -17.94 -14.68 5.51
CA PRO A 186 -17.12 -14.73 6.74
C PRO A 186 -15.98 -15.74 6.70
N GLN A 187 -16.19 -16.92 6.09
CA GLN A 187 -15.17 -17.96 6.01
C GLN A 187 -14.00 -17.52 5.10
N ALA A 188 -14.31 -16.98 3.92
CA ALA A 188 -13.30 -16.49 2.99
C ALA A 188 -12.55 -15.28 3.57
N TYR A 189 -13.26 -14.37 4.23
CA TYR A 189 -12.66 -13.24 4.91
C TYR A 189 -11.75 -13.67 6.06
N SER A 190 -12.17 -14.63 6.89
CA SER A 190 -11.33 -15.17 7.97
C SER A 190 -10.07 -15.86 7.43
N ALA A 191 -10.19 -16.66 6.37
CA ALA A 191 -9.03 -17.28 5.72
C ALA A 191 -8.08 -16.20 5.18
N PHE A 192 -8.61 -15.17 4.51
CA PHE A 192 -7.82 -14.04 4.05
C PHE A 192 -7.12 -13.31 5.21
N GLN A 193 -7.77 -13.09 6.35
CA GLN A 193 -7.12 -12.46 7.50
C GLN A 193 -5.90 -13.23 8.01
N THR A 194 -5.89 -14.57 7.94
CA THR A 194 -4.70 -15.36 8.27
C THR A 194 -3.53 -15.08 7.34
N THR A 195 -3.81 -14.80 6.07
CA THR A 195 -2.78 -14.46 5.05
C THR A 195 -2.22 -13.04 5.21
N LEU A 196 -2.84 -12.20 6.03
CA LEU A 196 -2.38 -10.85 6.37
C LEU A 196 -1.34 -10.84 7.50
N ILE A 197 -1.04 -11.98 8.11
CA ILE A 197 -0.01 -12.07 9.15
C ILE A 197 1.35 -11.90 8.46
N PRO A 198 2.16 -10.89 8.85
CA PRO A 198 3.48 -10.71 8.26
C PRO A 198 4.37 -11.93 8.54
N THR A 199 5.06 -12.36 7.49
CA THR A 199 5.98 -13.51 7.50
C THR A 199 7.44 -13.06 7.50
N HIS A 200 7.69 -11.84 7.06
CA HIS A 200 9.01 -11.25 7.01
C HIS A 200 8.96 -9.81 7.50
N ASP A 201 10.11 -9.30 7.89
CA ASP A 201 10.38 -7.89 8.06
C ASP A 201 11.31 -7.41 6.96
N TYR A 202 10.98 -6.26 6.38
CA TYR A 202 11.78 -5.58 5.38
C TYR A 202 12.27 -4.28 5.97
N LYS A 203 13.59 -4.10 6.01
CA LYS A 203 14.26 -2.95 6.60
C LYS A 203 15.14 -2.27 5.57
N VAL A 204 15.05 -0.95 5.50
CA VAL A 204 15.99 -0.09 4.76
C VAL A 204 16.91 0.58 5.76
N LEU A 205 18.20 0.58 5.45
CA LEU A 205 19.25 1.26 6.19
C LEU A 205 19.63 2.52 5.42
N ASP A 206 19.30 3.65 6.05
CA ASP A 206 19.63 4.98 5.58
C ASP A 206 20.61 5.63 6.57
N GLU A 207 21.49 6.51 6.10
CA GLU A 207 22.34 7.34 6.98
C GLU A 207 21.59 8.59 7.46
N SER A 208 20.83 9.24 6.57
CA SER A 208 20.12 10.49 6.87
C SER A 208 18.82 10.28 7.63
N ARG A 209 18.29 9.04 7.67
CA ARG A 209 16.98 8.71 8.26
C ARG A 209 17.10 7.55 9.24
N SER A 210 16.23 7.56 10.25
CA SER A 210 16.06 6.38 11.09
C SER A 210 15.60 5.20 10.23
N SER A 211 16.28 4.05 10.36
CA SER A 211 15.92 2.85 9.63
C SER A 211 14.44 2.52 9.83
N SER A 212 13.72 2.32 8.74
CA SER A 212 12.32 1.93 8.76
C SER A 212 12.20 0.42 8.56
N SER A 213 11.29 -0.21 9.31
CA SER A 213 10.96 -1.63 9.17
C SER A 213 9.48 -1.77 8.86
N ILE A 214 9.14 -2.57 7.85
CA ILE A 214 7.76 -2.90 7.49
C ILE A 214 7.56 -4.41 7.48
N GLY A 215 6.42 -4.86 8.00
CA GLY A 215 6.03 -6.27 7.94
C GLY A 215 5.52 -6.64 6.54
N LEU A 216 6.07 -7.69 5.95
CA LEU A 216 5.68 -8.20 4.65
C LEU A 216 4.80 -9.45 4.76
N CYS A 217 3.64 -9.40 4.11
CA CYS A 217 2.70 -10.53 4.00
C CYS A 217 2.96 -11.28 2.69
N ARG A 218 3.53 -12.50 2.75
CA ARG A 218 4.05 -13.27 1.59
C ARG A 218 3.10 -13.30 0.40
N GLU A 219 1.81 -13.45 0.65
CA GLU A 219 0.79 -13.60 -0.39
C GLU A 219 0.36 -12.26 -1.03
N HIS A 220 0.71 -11.13 -0.41
CA HIS A 220 0.12 -9.84 -0.75
C HIS A 220 1.09 -8.74 -1.10
N HIS A 221 2.36 -8.86 -0.73
CA HIS A 221 3.32 -7.82 -1.02
C HIS A 221 3.54 -7.68 -2.54
N PRO A 222 3.30 -6.49 -3.11
CA PRO A 222 3.71 -6.19 -4.47
C PRO A 222 5.24 -6.13 -4.52
N SER A 223 5.84 -6.78 -5.51
CA SER A 223 7.30 -6.82 -5.70
C SER A 223 7.85 -5.40 -5.86
N SER A 224 8.36 -4.83 -4.77
CA SER A 224 8.97 -3.50 -4.71
C SER A 224 10.48 -3.55 -4.44
N MET A 225 11.02 -4.74 -4.11
CA MET A 225 12.41 -4.94 -3.74
C MET A 225 13.37 -4.55 -4.86
N ARG A 226 13.02 -4.87 -6.12
CA ARG A 226 13.79 -4.46 -7.30
C ARG A 226 13.99 -2.95 -7.40
N ARG A 227 12.93 -2.17 -7.20
CA ARG A 227 13.01 -0.71 -7.23
C ARG A 227 13.90 -0.20 -6.10
N MET A 228 13.73 -0.73 -4.90
CA MET A 228 14.47 -0.29 -3.71
C MET A 228 15.97 -0.59 -3.83
N LEU A 229 16.35 -1.77 -4.31
CA LEU A 229 17.75 -2.13 -4.57
C LEU A 229 18.36 -1.24 -5.67
N ALA A 230 17.60 -0.89 -6.70
CA ALA A 230 18.04 0.00 -7.77
C ALA A 230 18.16 1.47 -7.34
N GLU A 231 17.57 1.86 -6.20
CA GLU A 231 17.65 3.21 -5.63
C GLU A 231 18.82 3.36 -4.63
N MET A 232 19.54 2.28 -4.31
CA MET A 232 20.68 2.32 -3.39
C MET A 232 21.88 3.07 -4.00
N ASP A 233 22.44 4.00 -3.25
CA ASP A 233 23.58 4.82 -3.65
C ASP A 233 24.88 4.51 -2.88
N GLY A 234 24.82 3.58 -1.90
CA GLY A 234 25.94 3.18 -1.06
C GLY A 234 26.32 4.18 0.04
N THR A 235 25.64 5.33 0.13
CA THR A 235 25.99 6.41 1.06
C THR A 235 24.84 6.81 1.97
N ASP A 236 23.69 7.20 1.43
CA ASP A 236 22.48 7.46 2.21
C ASP A 236 21.67 6.18 2.27
N ALA A 237 21.07 5.74 1.16
CA ALA A 237 20.41 4.43 1.07
C ALA A 237 21.46 3.35 0.77
N TRP A 238 21.99 2.71 1.81
CA TRP A 238 23.18 1.88 1.71
C TRP A 238 22.96 0.40 2.02
N GLY A 239 21.81 0.03 2.59
CA GLY A 239 21.54 -1.37 2.91
C GLY A 239 20.07 -1.75 2.99
N ILE A 240 19.78 -3.01 2.68
CA ILE A 240 18.44 -3.60 2.78
C ILE A 240 18.56 -4.93 3.50
N VAL A 241 17.62 -5.22 4.42
CA VAL A 241 17.53 -6.51 5.12
C VAL A 241 16.12 -7.07 4.99
N VAL A 242 16.00 -8.33 4.56
CA VAL A 242 14.77 -9.12 4.63
C VAL A 242 14.97 -10.24 5.64
N SER A 243 14.26 -10.17 6.76
CA SER A 243 14.34 -11.18 7.83
C SER A 243 13.08 -12.01 7.85
N VAL A 244 13.21 -13.34 8.00
CA VAL A 244 12.08 -14.24 8.23
C VAL A 244 11.67 -14.12 9.69
N ARG A 245 10.37 -13.91 9.93
CA ARG A 245 9.85 -13.94 11.30
C ARG A 245 9.77 -15.37 11.80
N PRO A 246 10.10 -15.64 13.07
CA PRO A 246 9.92 -16.97 13.62
C PRO A 246 8.44 -17.37 13.59
N PRO A 247 8.12 -18.66 13.51
CA PRO A 247 6.76 -19.14 13.64
C PRO A 247 6.11 -18.62 14.93
N SER A 248 4.80 -18.36 14.88
CA SER A 248 4.07 -17.82 16.03
C SER A 248 4.31 -18.66 17.30
N GLY A 249 4.71 -17.98 18.38
CA GLY A 249 5.00 -18.60 19.67
C GLY A 249 6.43 -19.11 19.86
N GLN A 250 7.30 -18.98 18.86
CA GLN A 250 8.73 -19.27 19.01
C GLN A 250 9.53 -18.02 19.42
N PRO A 251 10.62 -18.19 20.20
CA PRO A 251 11.48 -17.09 20.57
C PRO A 251 12.24 -16.52 19.36
N GLU A 252 12.37 -15.19 19.33
CA GLU A 252 13.32 -14.48 18.47
C GLU A 252 14.72 -14.61 19.07
N ASP A 253 15.38 -15.74 18.82
CA ASP A 253 16.77 -15.97 19.18
C ASP A 253 17.60 -16.42 17.96
N PHE A 254 18.90 -16.63 18.18
CA PHE A 254 19.82 -16.99 17.12
C PHE A 254 19.55 -18.36 16.47
N SER A 255 18.73 -19.23 17.06
CA SER A 255 18.37 -20.51 16.44
C SER A 255 17.39 -20.35 15.26
N ASN A 256 16.57 -19.29 15.29
CA ASN A 256 15.60 -18.95 14.26
C ASN A 256 16.06 -17.77 13.38
N LEU A 257 17.28 -17.28 13.56
CA LEU A 257 17.81 -16.14 12.83
C LEU A 257 17.99 -16.51 11.36
N ARG A 258 17.17 -15.90 10.50
CA ARG A 258 17.25 -16.10 9.06
C ARG A 258 16.97 -14.82 8.33
N TYR A 259 17.92 -14.35 7.54
CA TYR A 259 17.76 -13.12 6.77
C TYR A 259 18.66 -13.10 5.53
N LEU A 260 18.26 -12.28 4.57
CA LEU A 260 19.07 -11.88 3.44
C LEU A 260 19.33 -10.38 3.54
N GLN A 261 20.58 -9.97 3.37
CA GLN A 261 20.99 -8.57 3.46
C GLN A 261 21.80 -8.18 2.22
N ALA A 262 21.61 -6.95 1.76
CA ALA A 262 22.43 -6.29 0.75
C ALA A 262 23.05 -5.03 1.36
N ALA A 263 24.30 -4.73 1.01
CA ALA A 263 24.96 -3.47 1.34
C ALA A 263 25.83 -2.97 0.17
N GLY A 264 25.75 -1.69 -0.15
CA GLY A 264 26.48 -1.06 -1.26
C GLY A 264 25.60 -0.15 -2.13
N SER A 265 25.98 0.05 -3.40
CA SER A 265 25.19 0.79 -4.39
C SER A 265 24.46 -0.15 -5.35
N ALA A 266 23.58 0.39 -6.18
CA ALA A 266 22.86 -0.38 -7.19
C ALA A 266 23.78 -1.10 -8.19
N GLU A 267 24.98 -0.57 -8.44
CA GLU A 267 25.98 -1.12 -9.37
C GLU A 267 26.95 -2.11 -8.69
N ALA A 268 27.10 -2.03 -7.38
CA ALA A 268 28.02 -2.89 -6.63
C ALA A 268 27.55 -3.07 -5.18
N MET A 269 27.03 -4.25 -4.87
CA MET A 269 26.62 -4.63 -3.52
C MET A 269 27.12 -6.02 -3.12
N VAL A 270 27.37 -6.19 -1.82
CA VAL A 270 27.59 -7.50 -1.20
C VAL A 270 26.25 -8.03 -0.69
N ILE A 271 26.04 -9.32 -0.89
CA ILE A 271 24.89 -10.04 -0.35
C ILE A 271 25.36 -10.97 0.78
N GLU A 272 24.68 -10.90 1.92
CA GLU A 272 24.87 -11.80 3.05
C GLU A 272 23.60 -12.61 3.33
N LEU A 273 23.76 -13.91 3.53
CA LEU A 273 22.70 -14.83 3.95
C LEU A 273 23.01 -15.35 5.36
N CYS A 274 22.08 -15.16 6.28
CA CYS A 274 22.10 -15.84 7.58
C CYS A 274 21.03 -16.93 7.60
N GLN A 275 21.41 -18.13 8.04
CA GLN A 275 20.50 -19.26 8.19
C GLN A 275 21.03 -20.25 9.23
N SER A 276 20.15 -21.11 9.73
CA SER A 276 20.51 -22.18 10.68
C SER A 276 21.61 -23.09 10.12
N GLY A 277 22.61 -23.42 10.94
CA GLY A 277 23.78 -24.21 10.52
C GLY A 277 25.01 -23.96 11.40
N GLY A 278 26.17 -24.50 11.00
CA GLY A 278 27.45 -24.29 11.67
C GLY A 278 27.65 -25.08 12.96
N ALA A 279 26.98 -26.23 13.10
CA ALA A 279 27.12 -27.07 14.29
C ALA A 279 28.57 -27.53 14.50
N GLU A 280 29.32 -27.73 13.42
CA GLU A 280 30.74 -28.07 13.40
C GLU A 280 31.64 -27.01 14.04
N MET A 281 31.20 -25.75 14.08
CA MET A 281 31.89 -24.64 14.73
C MET A 281 31.21 -24.17 16.02
N GLY A 282 30.24 -24.94 16.53
CA GLY A 282 29.48 -24.61 17.74
C GLY A 282 28.44 -23.49 17.56
N ALA A 283 28.05 -23.19 16.32
CA ALA A 283 27.01 -22.24 15.99
C ALA A 283 25.65 -22.92 15.81
N VAL A 284 24.58 -22.14 15.98
CA VAL A 284 23.19 -22.51 15.63
C VAL A 284 22.72 -21.87 14.34
N SER A 285 23.33 -20.75 13.96
CA SER A 285 23.13 -20.06 12.67
C SER A 285 24.44 -19.48 12.17
N VAL A 286 24.59 -19.37 10.85
CA VAL A 286 25.80 -18.86 10.20
C VAL A 286 25.41 -17.75 9.23
N ARG A 287 26.07 -16.60 9.35
CA ARG A 287 26.13 -15.57 8.32
C ARG A 287 27.24 -15.91 7.34
N SER A 288 26.87 -15.93 6.06
CA SER A 288 27.76 -16.19 4.94
C SER A 288 27.67 -15.05 3.94
N VAL A 289 28.80 -14.71 3.32
CA VAL A 289 28.84 -13.89 2.11
C VAL A 289 28.46 -14.79 0.93
N VAL A 290 27.57 -14.30 0.08
CA VAL A 290 27.15 -14.98 -1.15
C VAL A 290 28.12 -14.62 -2.26
N GLY A 291 28.44 -15.58 -3.13
CA GLY A 291 29.25 -15.33 -4.31
C GLY A 291 28.89 -16.24 -5.49
N HIS A 292 29.39 -15.86 -6.65
CA HIS A 292 29.39 -16.65 -7.87
C HIS A 292 30.44 -17.78 -7.78
N PRO A 293 30.16 -18.97 -8.34
CA PRO A 293 31.15 -20.02 -8.51
C PRO A 293 32.35 -19.48 -9.28
N HIS A 294 33.54 -19.59 -8.70
CA HIS A 294 34.76 -19.08 -9.29
C HIS A 294 35.87 -20.13 -9.21
N GLY A 295 36.58 -20.33 -10.31
CA GLY A 295 37.75 -21.24 -10.40
C GLY A 295 38.92 -20.63 -11.18
N GLY A 296 38.91 -19.31 -11.39
CA GLY A 296 39.87 -18.58 -12.20
C GLY A 296 40.98 -17.90 -11.40
N ALA A 297 41.81 -17.12 -12.09
CA ALA A 297 42.77 -16.24 -11.44
C ALA A 297 42.04 -15.09 -10.73
N ALA A 298 42.56 -14.66 -9.57
CA ALA A 298 41.98 -13.58 -8.80
C ALA A 298 41.91 -12.30 -9.64
N GLU A 299 40.68 -11.88 -9.95
CA GLU A 299 40.39 -10.55 -10.48
C GLU A 299 40.66 -9.48 -9.41
N GLN A 300 40.86 -8.23 -9.83
CA GLN A 300 41.11 -7.14 -8.89
C GLN A 300 39.88 -6.88 -8.03
N ASN A 301 40.07 -6.84 -6.70
CA ASN A 301 38.99 -6.57 -5.76
C ASN A 301 38.27 -5.25 -6.06
N VAL A 302 36.97 -5.24 -5.79
CA VAL A 302 36.08 -4.09 -5.95
C VAL A 302 35.96 -3.38 -4.61
N GLU A 303 36.00 -2.05 -4.64
CA GLU A 303 35.72 -1.22 -3.47
C GLU A 303 34.21 -0.94 -3.38
N ILE A 304 33.60 -1.28 -2.25
CA ILE A 304 32.22 -0.93 -1.92
C ILE A 304 32.26 0.15 -0.85
N VAL A 305 31.69 1.31 -1.18
CA VAL A 305 31.55 2.42 -0.25
C VAL A 305 30.32 2.18 0.62
N LEU A 306 30.51 2.27 1.94
CA LEU A 306 29.47 2.23 2.96
C LEU A 306 29.63 3.47 3.87
N PRO A 307 28.61 3.87 4.66
CA PRO A 307 28.70 5.06 5.51
C PRO A 307 29.84 5.03 6.53
N HIS A 308 30.26 3.83 6.94
CA HIS A 308 31.27 3.65 7.98
C HIS A 308 32.65 3.26 7.45
N GLY A 309 32.83 3.18 6.13
CA GLY A 309 34.11 2.84 5.52
C GLY A 309 33.98 2.27 4.11
N VAL A 310 35.13 1.95 3.53
CA VAL A 310 35.21 1.25 2.24
C VAL A 310 35.59 -0.20 2.52
N GLU A 311 34.81 -1.12 1.97
CA GLU A 311 35.11 -2.55 2.00
C GLU A 311 35.70 -3.01 0.68
N THR A 312 36.70 -3.89 0.75
CA THR A 312 37.37 -4.45 -0.43
C THR A 312 36.92 -5.89 -0.62
N ILE A 313 36.14 -6.13 -1.67
CA ILE A 313 35.39 -7.37 -1.90
C ILE A 313 35.89 -8.07 -3.16
N ALA A 314 35.96 -9.40 -3.13
CA ALA A 314 36.34 -10.16 -4.30
C ALA A 314 35.27 -10.05 -5.38
N PRO A 315 35.61 -9.90 -6.69
CA PRO A 315 34.61 -9.60 -7.72
C PRO A 315 33.48 -10.65 -7.84
N HIS A 316 33.79 -11.91 -7.53
CA HIS A 316 32.78 -12.97 -7.54
C HIS A 316 31.74 -12.84 -6.41
N GLU A 317 31.96 -12.00 -5.40
CA GLU A 317 31.03 -11.73 -4.28
C GLU A 317 30.28 -10.40 -4.44
N VAL A 318 30.45 -9.73 -5.59
CA VAL A 318 29.78 -8.46 -5.92
C VAL A 318 28.62 -8.72 -6.87
N PHE A 319 27.50 -8.05 -6.61
CA PHE A 319 26.27 -8.16 -7.37
C PHE A 319 25.78 -6.79 -7.84
N GLU A 320 25.10 -6.77 -8.98
CA GLU A 320 24.27 -5.64 -9.40
C GLU A 320 22.87 -5.77 -8.80
N ALA A 321 22.16 -4.64 -8.64
CA ALA A 321 20.81 -4.58 -8.08
C ALA A 321 19.81 -5.47 -8.81
N ALA A 322 19.96 -5.64 -10.13
CA ALA A 322 19.04 -6.45 -10.93
C ALA A 322 19.07 -7.93 -10.53
N GLU A 323 20.27 -8.48 -10.28
CA GLU A 323 20.47 -9.87 -9.85
C GLU A 323 20.11 -10.03 -8.36
N ALA A 324 20.56 -9.10 -7.52
CA ALA A 324 20.18 -9.08 -6.11
C ALA A 324 18.66 -9.08 -5.95
N ALA A 325 17.93 -8.34 -6.79
CA ALA A 325 16.47 -8.31 -6.73
C ALA A 325 15.83 -9.68 -6.96
N ASP A 326 16.38 -10.49 -7.87
CA ASP A 326 15.86 -11.83 -8.14
C ASP A 326 16.17 -12.79 -6.98
N MET A 327 17.32 -12.64 -6.32
CA MET A 327 17.63 -13.37 -5.08
C MET A 327 16.71 -12.95 -3.93
N PHE A 328 16.45 -11.65 -3.75
CA PHE A 328 15.57 -11.14 -2.70
C PHE A 328 14.11 -11.60 -2.90
N GLU A 329 13.60 -11.56 -4.13
CA GLU A 329 12.28 -12.10 -4.44
C GLU A 329 12.23 -13.61 -4.23
N SER A 330 13.25 -14.36 -4.64
CA SER A 330 13.33 -15.81 -4.40
C SER A 330 13.33 -16.13 -2.91
N PHE A 331 14.11 -15.38 -2.12
CA PHE A 331 14.21 -15.54 -0.68
C PHE A 331 12.87 -15.24 -0.02
N TYR A 332 12.24 -14.14 -0.41
CA TYR A 332 10.95 -13.74 0.13
C TYR A 332 9.81 -14.73 -0.19
N ARG A 333 9.79 -15.31 -1.40
CA ARG A 333 8.72 -16.20 -1.86
C ARG A 333 8.92 -17.64 -1.40
N ALA A 334 10.15 -18.13 -1.45
CA ALA A 334 10.47 -19.56 -1.31
C ALA A 334 11.57 -19.85 -0.29
N ASP A 335 12.03 -18.84 0.46
CA ASP A 335 13.11 -18.97 1.44
C ASP A 335 14.39 -19.59 0.85
N THR A 336 14.73 -19.24 -0.39
CA THR A 336 15.97 -19.67 -1.07
C THR A 336 16.55 -18.51 -1.88
N ILE A 337 17.86 -18.44 -2.02
CA ILE A 337 18.52 -17.45 -2.89
C ILE A 337 18.61 -17.92 -4.35
N GLY A 338 18.08 -19.10 -4.68
CA GLY A 338 18.22 -19.73 -6.00
C GLY A 338 19.40 -20.71 -6.06
N GLU A 339 19.63 -21.26 -7.25
CA GLU A 339 20.75 -22.18 -7.52
C GLU A 339 21.92 -21.43 -8.17
N GLY A 340 23.13 -21.98 -8.06
CA GLY A 340 24.30 -21.43 -8.74
C GLY A 340 25.11 -20.42 -7.93
N TYR A 341 24.85 -20.27 -6.63
CA TYR A 341 25.65 -19.45 -5.71
C TYR A 341 26.47 -20.32 -4.75
N VAL A 342 27.61 -19.77 -4.31
CA VAL A 342 28.46 -20.33 -3.26
C VAL A 342 28.35 -19.48 -2.00
N LEU A 343 28.49 -20.12 -0.84
CA LEU A 343 28.42 -19.45 0.46
C LEU A 343 29.78 -19.56 1.16
N ARG A 344 30.34 -18.41 1.55
CA ARG A 344 31.53 -18.33 2.39
C ARG A 344 31.13 -17.89 3.79
N ALA A 345 31.24 -18.79 4.76
CA ALA A 345 30.97 -18.47 6.16
C ALA A 345 31.87 -17.31 6.64
N VAL A 346 31.29 -16.37 7.39
CA VAL A 346 32.03 -15.23 7.99
C VAL A 346 31.81 -15.13 9.50
N GLU A 347 30.65 -15.53 9.99
CA GLU A 347 30.29 -15.44 11.40
C GLU A 347 29.25 -16.50 11.76
N GLY A 348 29.47 -17.24 12.85
CA GLY A 348 28.49 -18.15 13.43
C GLY A 348 27.92 -17.57 14.73
N TYR A 349 26.63 -17.72 14.96
CA TYR A 349 25.94 -17.30 16.18
C TYR A 349 25.67 -18.50 17.07
N THR A 350 25.95 -18.39 18.37
CA THR A 350 25.76 -19.50 19.33
C THR A 350 24.44 -19.38 20.07
N SER A 351 23.90 -20.49 20.58
CA SER A 351 22.64 -20.48 21.35
C SER A 351 22.70 -19.63 22.62
N GLY A 352 23.89 -19.34 23.14
CA GLY A 352 24.11 -18.50 24.32
C GLY A 352 24.16 -16.99 24.03
N GLY A 353 23.92 -16.56 22.79
CA GLY A 353 23.99 -15.15 22.41
C GLY A 353 25.39 -14.65 22.02
N GLY A 354 26.36 -15.56 21.85
CA GLY A 354 27.72 -15.24 21.42
C GLY A 354 27.91 -15.39 19.90
N HIS A 355 29.12 -15.06 19.43
CA HIS A 355 29.53 -15.28 18.05
C HIS A 355 30.88 -16.04 17.99
N VAL A 356 31.06 -16.81 16.92
CA VAL A 356 32.27 -17.57 16.58
C VAL A 356 32.68 -17.22 15.15
N ARG A 357 33.98 -17.25 14.86
CA ARG A 357 34.50 -17.02 13.51
C ARG A 357 35.04 -18.33 12.93
N PRO A 358 34.91 -18.55 11.61
CA PRO A 358 35.42 -19.75 10.93
C PRO A 358 36.92 -19.97 11.12
#